data_AF-A0A1H7ZA16-F1
#
_entry.id   AF-A0A1H7ZA16-F1
#
_cell.length_a   1.000
_cell.length_b   1.000
_cell.length_c   1.000
_cell.angle_alpha   90.00
_cell.angle_beta   90.00
_cell.angle_gamma   90.00
#
_symmetry.space_group_name_H-M   'P 1'
#
loop_
_entity.id
_entity.type
_entity.pdbx_description
1 polymer ?
#
loop_
_entity_poly.entity_id
_entity_poly.type
_entity_poly.pdbx_seq_one_letter_code
_entity_poly.pdbx_strand_id
1 'polypeptide(L)'
;MQFIKASLAVISALALGSAHAEIVTYDFTATISNIFQFDPNLPLLTDSIDVLGSTIHTSETVHGTISYDTSAPVWVIQKRVPMPLVFYKDMGSMTLTFEGGLHFDSSTIAETPQMSVGDNSTTYRGADTFGFSTASRITPEQNATLFLVDRSGTAFDSSTLPGNLDLSRFSQRTLYYYYGADEQAIEVDATITSLQLRSAVPEPDTYLMMAGGLGLLAWRRRHALKQRATA
;
A
#
# COMPACT_ATOMS: atom_id res chain seq x y z
N MET A 1 47.20 42.88 16.94
CA MET A 1 46.91 41.69 16.11
C MET A 1 46.27 40.64 17.00
N GLN A 2 44.95 40.66 17.11
CA GLN A 2 44.21 39.83 18.06
C GLN A 2 42.80 39.55 17.47
N PHE A 3 42.36 38.30 17.60
CA PHE A 3 41.00 37.77 17.35
C PHE A 3 40.51 37.59 15.90
N ILE A 4 40.96 36.50 15.25
CA ILE A 4 40.17 35.80 14.21
C ILE A 4 40.31 34.29 14.45
N LYS A 5 39.57 33.72 15.41
CA LYS A 5 39.42 32.25 15.56
C LYS A 5 38.12 31.91 16.29
N ALA A 6 36.97 32.07 15.63
CA ALA A 6 35.69 31.53 16.13
C ALA A 6 34.64 31.39 15.02
N SER A 7 34.96 30.70 13.93
CA SER A 7 33.97 30.41 12.88
C SER A 7 34.18 29.02 12.28
N LEU A 8 34.12 27.96 13.10
CA LEU A 8 34.19 26.59 12.58
C LEU A 8 33.53 25.60 13.55
N ALA A 9 32.21 25.38 13.40
CA ALA A 9 31.51 24.15 13.80
C ALA A 9 29.98 24.30 13.69
N VAL A 10 29.40 24.38 12.49
CA VAL A 10 27.93 24.16 12.32
C VAL A 10 27.56 23.37 11.05
N ILE A 11 28.43 23.19 10.05
CA ILE A 11 28.01 22.64 8.74
C ILE A 11 28.20 21.11 8.63
N SER A 12 27.67 20.32 9.58
CA SER A 12 27.74 18.85 9.47
C SER A 12 26.43 18.11 9.82
N ALA A 13 25.31 18.81 9.98
CA ALA A 13 24.05 18.21 10.42
C ALA A 13 22.99 18.00 9.31
N LEU A 14 23.28 18.28 8.03
CA LEU A 14 22.26 18.38 6.98
C LEU A 14 22.24 17.25 5.93
N ALA A 15 22.90 16.13 6.18
CA ALA A 15 22.90 14.98 5.24
C ALA A 15 22.39 13.68 5.89
N LEU A 16 21.39 13.77 6.77
CA LEU A 16 20.61 12.59 7.16
C LEU A 16 19.58 12.37 6.06
N GLY A 17 19.94 11.53 5.08
CA GLY A 17 19.00 11.03 4.08
C GLY A 17 17.81 10.37 4.78
N SER A 18 16.62 10.90 4.51
CA SER A 18 15.35 10.43 5.01
C SER A 18 15.03 9.03 4.47
N ALA A 19 15.53 7.99 5.13
CA ALA A 19 14.93 6.67 5.07
C ALA A 19 13.75 6.66 6.06
N HIS A 20 12.68 7.38 5.72
CA HIS A 20 11.45 7.38 6.52
C HIS A 20 10.46 6.39 5.92
N ALA A 21 9.86 5.59 6.81
CA ALA A 21 8.68 4.81 6.48
C ALA A 21 7.58 5.77 6.03
N GLU A 22 7.09 5.58 4.81
CA GLU A 22 6.02 6.39 4.25
C GLU A 22 4.81 5.47 4.07
N ILE A 23 3.76 5.73 4.84
CA ILE A 23 2.46 5.11 4.60
C ILE A 23 1.87 5.80 3.38
N VAL A 24 1.72 5.03 2.31
CA VAL A 24 1.17 5.48 1.04
C VAL A 24 -0.28 5.02 0.99
N THR A 25 -1.19 5.96 0.72
CA THR A 25 -2.63 5.68 0.64
C THR A 25 -3.19 6.16 -0.68
N TYR A 26 -3.82 5.26 -1.42
CA TYR A 26 -4.52 5.56 -2.66
C TYR A 26 -6.01 5.37 -2.50
N ASP A 27 -6.77 6.31 -3.06
CA ASP A 27 -8.16 6.09 -3.42
C ASP A 27 -8.23 5.59 -4.85
N PHE A 28 -9.15 4.66 -5.11
CA PHE A 28 -9.37 4.15 -6.46
C PHE A 28 -10.85 3.99 -6.75
N THR A 29 -11.16 3.98 -8.04
CA THR A 29 -12.45 3.53 -8.54
C THR A 29 -12.24 2.39 -9.51
N ALA A 30 -13.18 1.45 -9.54
CA ALA A 30 -13.20 0.35 -10.49
C ALA A 30 -14.63 0.14 -11.01
N THR A 31 -14.76 -0.47 -12.19
CA THR A 31 -16.06 -0.81 -12.78
C THR A 31 -16.17 -2.33 -12.90
N ILE A 32 -17.25 -2.91 -12.38
CA ILE A 32 -17.49 -4.35 -12.43
C ILE A 32 -17.69 -4.77 -13.88
N SER A 33 -16.92 -5.77 -14.30
CA SER A 33 -16.94 -6.33 -15.64
C SER A 33 -17.62 -7.69 -15.71
N ASN A 34 -17.37 -8.57 -14.73
CA ASN A 34 -17.98 -9.88 -14.65
C ASN A 34 -18.32 -10.21 -13.20
N ILE A 35 -19.37 -11.00 -13.02
CA ILE A 35 -19.71 -11.66 -11.76
C ILE A 35 -19.78 -13.15 -12.06
N PHE A 36 -18.89 -13.90 -11.44
CA PHE A 36 -18.86 -15.34 -11.49
C PHE A 36 -19.55 -15.92 -10.26
N GLN A 37 -20.42 -16.89 -10.47
CA GLN A 37 -21.02 -17.69 -9.41
C GLN A 37 -20.60 -19.14 -9.57
N PHE A 38 -19.79 -19.60 -8.64
CA PHE A 38 -19.46 -21.00 -8.49
C PHE A 38 -20.55 -21.64 -7.64
N ASP A 39 -21.63 -22.06 -8.28
CA ASP A 39 -22.62 -22.99 -7.73
C ASP A 39 -23.01 -23.94 -8.88
N PRO A 40 -22.92 -25.27 -8.71
CA PRO A 40 -23.17 -26.23 -9.79
C PRO A 40 -24.60 -26.18 -10.35
N ASN A 41 -25.54 -25.55 -9.63
CA ASN A 41 -26.94 -25.45 -10.03
C ASN A 41 -27.30 -24.11 -10.67
N LEU A 42 -26.36 -23.15 -10.70
CA LEU A 42 -26.60 -21.80 -11.21
C LEU A 42 -25.68 -21.49 -12.40
N PRO A 43 -26.04 -20.51 -13.25
CA PRO A 43 -25.16 -20.06 -14.32
C PRO A 43 -23.84 -19.53 -13.75
N LEU A 44 -22.73 -19.91 -14.39
CA LEU A 44 -21.40 -19.44 -13.97
C LEU A 44 -21.27 -17.91 -14.07
N LEU A 45 -21.92 -17.27 -15.04
CA LEU A 45 -21.91 -15.82 -15.22
C LEU A 45 -23.32 -15.26 -14.98
N THR A 46 -23.38 -14.16 -14.25
CA THR A 46 -24.62 -13.42 -13.99
C THR A 46 -24.40 -11.92 -14.08
N ASP A 47 -25.45 -11.16 -14.37
CA ASP A 47 -25.41 -9.69 -14.37
C ASP A 47 -25.64 -9.11 -12.97
N SER A 48 -26.14 -9.90 -12.03
CA SER A 48 -26.40 -9.48 -10.67
C SER A 48 -26.37 -10.63 -9.67
N ILE A 49 -25.99 -10.36 -8.42
CA ILE A 49 -26.03 -11.34 -7.34
C ILE A 49 -26.22 -10.65 -5.97
N ASP A 50 -26.87 -11.34 -5.03
CA ASP A 50 -27.03 -10.89 -3.66
C ASP A 50 -25.88 -11.40 -2.78
N VAL A 51 -25.14 -10.48 -2.17
CA VAL A 51 -24.03 -10.76 -1.25
C VAL A 51 -24.29 -10.02 0.06
N LEU A 52 -24.39 -10.76 1.17
CA LEU A 52 -24.58 -10.19 2.51
C LEU A 52 -25.77 -9.19 2.59
N GLY A 53 -26.85 -9.46 1.85
CA GLY A 53 -28.05 -8.61 1.80
C GLY A 53 -27.93 -7.37 0.90
N SER A 54 -26.85 -7.26 0.14
CA SER A 54 -26.63 -6.21 -0.87
C SER A 54 -26.64 -6.82 -2.26
N THR A 55 -27.37 -6.23 -3.19
CA THR A 55 -27.35 -6.67 -4.60
C THR A 55 -26.25 -5.93 -5.33
N ILE A 56 -25.33 -6.66 -5.96
CA ILE A 56 -24.29 -6.09 -6.82
C ILE A 56 -24.64 -6.37 -8.29
N HIS A 57 -24.30 -5.45 -9.18
CA HIS A 57 -24.56 -5.56 -10.62
C HIS A 57 -23.28 -5.37 -11.46
N THR A 58 -23.25 -5.97 -12.64
CA THR A 58 -22.23 -5.63 -13.64
C THR A 58 -22.35 -4.15 -14.04
N SER A 59 -21.23 -3.53 -14.43
CA SER A 59 -21.10 -2.10 -14.73
C SER A 59 -21.23 -1.15 -13.53
N GLU A 60 -21.48 -1.62 -12.31
CA GLU A 60 -21.44 -0.77 -11.11
C GLU A 60 -20.04 -0.28 -10.81
N THR A 61 -19.98 0.88 -10.14
CA THR A 61 -18.74 1.43 -9.61
C THR A 61 -18.43 0.82 -8.24
N VAL A 62 -17.16 0.46 -8.05
CA VAL A 62 -16.58 0.14 -6.75
C VAL A 62 -15.62 1.26 -6.38
N HIS A 63 -15.86 1.85 -5.21
CA HIS A 63 -14.93 2.79 -4.59
C HIS A 63 -14.06 2.05 -3.59
N GLY A 64 -12.78 2.34 -3.54
CA GLY A 64 -11.92 1.72 -2.54
C GLY A 64 -10.73 2.57 -2.14
N THR A 65 -10.11 2.17 -1.06
CA THR A 65 -8.84 2.73 -0.58
C THR A 65 -7.88 1.59 -0.33
N ILE A 66 -6.63 1.70 -0.83
CA ILE A 66 -5.51 0.87 -0.41
C ILE A 66 -4.51 1.70 0.39
N SER A 67 -3.93 1.12 1.42
CA SER A 67 -2.85 1.75 2.19
C SER A 67 -1.76 0.73 2.48
N TYR A 68 -0.48 1.14 2.39
CA TYR A 68 0.65 0.29 2.75
C TYR A 68 1.88 1.09 3.19
N ASP A 69 2.74 0.44 3.98
CA ASP A 69 4.03 1.00 4.40
C ASP A 69 5.13 0.63 3.40
N THR A 70 5.73 1.64 2.76
CA THR A 70 6.84 1.45 1.81
C THR A 70 8.11 0.89 2.43
N SER A 71 8.24 0.96 3.76
CA SER A 71 9.34 0.36 4.52
C SER A 71 9.11 -1.10 4.90
N ALA A 72 8.00 -1.71 4.45
CA ALA A 72 7.67 -3.06 4.84
C ALA A 72 8.81 -4.04 4.57
N PRO A 73 9.13 -4.93 5.53
CA PRO A 73 10.20 -5.87 5.35
C PRO A 73 9.81 -6.86 4.25
N VAL A 74 10.78 -7.16 3.40
CA VAL A 74 10.64 -8.24 2.42
C VAL A 74 10.36 -9.54 3.17
N TRP A 75 9.25 -10.19 2.85
CA TRP A 75 8.88 -11.48 3.42
C TRP A 75 9.61 -12.62 2.73
N VAL A 76 9.43 -12.71 1.41
CA VAL A 76 10.00 -13.76 0.60
C VAL A 76 10.34 -13.21 -0.78
N ILE A 77 11.47 -13.66 -1.30
CA ILE A 77 11.88 -13.39 -2.67
C ILE A 77 11.69 -14.69 -3.44
N GLN A 78 10.68 -14.74 -4.30
CA GLN A 78 10.47 -15.91 -5.14
C GLN A 78 11.46 -15.89 -6.30
N LYS A 79 12.60 -16.53 -6.11
CA LYS A 79 13.62 -16.72 -7.14
C LYS A 79 13.23 -17.90 -8.06
N ARG A 80 12.11 -17.80 -8.78
CA ARG A 80 11.94 -18.65 -9.97
C ARG A 80 12.61 -17.90 -11.12
N VAL A 81 13.71 -18.47 -11.61
CA VAL A 81 14.50 -17.92 -12.72
C VAL A 81 13.55 -17.57 -13.89
N PRO A 82 13.73 -16.43 -14.59
CA PRO A 82 14.80 -15.42 -14.43
C PRO A 82 14.62 -14.15 -13.57
N MET A 83 13.51 -13.82 -12.88
CA MET A 83 13.45 -12.59 -12.02
C MET A 83 12.62 -12.71 -10.73
N PRO A 84 13.02 -11.99 -9.66
CA PRO A 84 12.36 -12.10 -8.36
C PRO A 84 11.05 -11.32 -8.33
N LEU A 85 9.95 -12.04 -8.11
CA LEU A 85 8.78 -11.42 -7.50
C LEU A 85 9.09 -11.24 -6.01
N VAL A 86 9.07 -10.01 -5.54
CA VAL A 86 9.36 -9.69 -4.14
C VAL A 86 8.03 -9.54 -3.41
N PHE A 87 7.84 -10.34 -2.37
CA PHE A 87 6.65 -10.31 -1.55
C PHE A 87 6.92 -9.59 -0.24
N TYR A 88 5.94 -8.79 0.17
CA TYR A 88 5.90 -8.06 1.42
C TYR A 88 4.67 -8.50 2.20
N LYS A 89 4.75 -8.49 3.53
CA LYS A 89 3.65 -8.90 4.39
C LYS A 89 3.43 -7.92 5.54
N ASP A 90 2.26 -8.05 6.15
CA ASP A 90 1.91 -7.49 7.47
C ASP A 90 1.78 -5.96 7.53
N MET A 91 1.70 -5.23 6.40
CA MET A 91 1.80 -3.76 6.40
C MET A 91 0.92 -3.06 5.35
N GLY A 92 -0.40 -3.23 5.47
CA GLY A 92 -1.36 -2.52 4.64
C GLY A 92 -2.83 -2.82 4.97
N SER A 93 -3.74 -2.17 4.25
CA SER A 93 -5.18 -2.45 4.31
C SER A 93 -5.87 -2.09 3.00
N MET A 94 -7.03 -2.70 2.76
CA MET A 94 -7.92 -2.35 1.65
C MET A 94 -9.34 -2.23 2.17
N THR A 95 -10.06 -1.22 1.66
CA THR A 95 -11.50 -1.09 1.80
C THR A 95 -12.16 -1.04 0.43
N LEU A 96 -13.35 -1.62 0.30
CA LEU A 96 -14.19 -1.56 -0.88
C LEU A 96 -15.60 -1.14 -0.47
N THR A 97 -16.24 -0.32 -1.30
CA THR A 97 -17.64 0.07 -1.19
C THR A 97 -18.24 -0.03 -2.58
N PHE A 98 -19.17 -0.97 -2.73
CA PHE A 98 -19.91 -1.21 -3.95
C PHE A 98 -21.13 -0.27 -3.96
N GLU A 99 -21.55 0.22 -5.13
CA GLU A 99 -22.76 1.04 -5.27
C GLU A 99 -24.01 0.33 -4.72
N GLY A 100 -24.09 -1.00 -4.87
CA GLY A 100 -25.13 -1.85 -4.30
C GLY A 100 -25.17 -1.96 -2.77
N GLY A 101 -24.21 -1.35 -2.05
CA GLY A 101 -24.18 -1.29 -0.58
C GLY A 101 -23.32 -2.36 0.09
N LEU A 102 -22.69 -3.27 -0.68
CA LEU A 102 -21.72 -4.22 -0.14
C LEU A 102 -20.46 -3.45 0.32
N HIS A 103 -19.93 -3.83 1.49
CA HIS A 103 -18.72 -3.25 2.05
C HIS A 103 -17.71 -4.33 2.43
N PHE A 104 -16.45 -4.10 2.09
CA PHE A 104 -15.30 -4.91 2.50
C PHE A 104 -14.30 -4.02 3.23
N ASP A 105 -13.78 -4.49 4.37
CA ASP A 105 -12.78 -3.76 5.15
C ASP A 105 -11.79 -4.74 5.80
N SER A 106 -10.57 -4.76 5.27
CA SER A 106 -9.50 -5.61 5.80
C SER A 106 -8.79 -5.02 7.03
N SER A 107 -9.06 -3.77 7.40
CA SER A 107 -8.42 -3.13 8.57
C SER A 107 -8.90 -3.72 9.89
N THR A 108 -10.08 -4.33 9.88
CA THR A 108 -10.70 -4.92 11.07
C THR A 108 -9.95 -6.16 11.56
N ILE A 109 -9.13 -6.80 10.71
CA ILE A 109 -8.41 -8.03 11.03
C ILE A 109 -7.05 -8.06 10.35
N ALA A 110 -5.99 -8.19 11.15
CA ALA A 110 -4.59 -8.21 10.71
C ALA A 110 -4.17 -9.52 10.01
N GLU A 111 -5.02 -10.10 9.15
CA GLU A 111 -4.51 -11.10 8.21
C GLU A 111 -3.65 -10.40 7.17
N THR A 112 -2.53 -11.04 6.87
CA THR A 112 -1.33 -10.36 6.44
C THR A 112 -1.53 -9.93 4.99
N PRO A 113 -1.75 -8.62 4.70
CA PRO A 113 -1.87 -8.17 3.33
C PRO A 113 -0.60 -8.59 2.60
N GLN A 114 -0.77 -9.34 1.52
CA GLN A 114 0.33 -9.82 0.70
C GLN A 114 0.47 -8.85 -0.44
N MET A 115 1.56 -8.10 -0.42
CA MET A 115 1.94 -7.26 -1.55
C MET A 115 3.01 -7.97 -2.35
N SER A 116 2.99 -7.77 -3.66
CA SER A 116 4.02 -8.27 -4.56
C SER A 116 4.42 -7.18 -5.53
N VAL A 117 5.74 -7.02 -5.72
CA VAL A 117 6.30 -6.14 -6.73
C VAL A 117 7.22 -6.96 -7.61
N GLY A 118 6.96 -6.88 -8.91
CA GLY A 118 7.81 -7.42 -9.96
C GLY A 118 8.30 -6.25 -10.81
N ASP A 119 9.60 -6.16 -10.95
CA ASP A 119 10.28 -5.31 -11.94
C ASP A 119 10.78 -6.25 -13.03
N ASN A 120 10.49 -5.96 -14.30
CA ASN A 120 10.85 -6.72 -15.48
C ASN A 120 10.62 -8.24 -15.34
N SER A 121 9.50 -8.60 -14.69
CA SER A 121 9.24 -9.97 -14.24
C SER A 121 9.14 -10.94 -15.40
N THR A 122 10.00 -11.94 -15.39
CA THR A 122 10.06 -12.97 -16.44
C THR A 122 8.90 -13.94 -16.39
N THR A 123 8.28 -14.13 -15.22
CA THR A 123 6.99 -14.83 -15.08
C THR A 123 5.93 -14.16 -15.96
N TYR A 124 6.01 -12.84 -16.04
CA TYR A 124 5.14 -12.01 -16.86
C TYR A 124 5.85 -11.48 -18.13
N ARG A 125 6.86 -12.22 -18.62
CA ARG A 125 7.55 -11.94 -19.89
C ARG A 125 8.20 -10.55 -19.99
N GLY A 126 8.79 -10.09 -18.89
CA GLY A 126 9.45 -8.80 -18.78
C GLY A 126 8.51 -7.67 -18.35
N ALA A 127 7.31 -7.99 -17.85
CA ALA A 127 6.36 -6.99 -17.39
C ALA A 127 6.64 -6.57 -15.94
N ASP A 128 6.30 -5.34 -15.62
CA ASP A 128 6.24 -4.87 -14.24
C ASP A 128 4.88 -5.19 -13.65
N THR A 129 4.87 -5.62 -12.39
CA THR A 129 3.65 -6.03 -11.70
C THR A 129 3.57 -5.47 -10.30
N PHE A 130 2.39 -4.98 -9.93
CA PHE A 130 2.06 -4.64 -8.56
C PHE A 130 0.80 -5.41 -8.15
N GLY A 131 0.91 -6.22 -7.12
CA GLY A 131 -0.22 -6.94 -6.54
C GLY A 131 -0.41 -6.56 -5.08
N PHE A 132 -1.65 -6.38 -4.66
CA PHE A 132 -2.05 -6.20 -3.27
C PHE A 132 -3.22 -7.14 -3.00
N SER A 133 -3.07 -8.10 -2.10
CA SER A 133 -4.11 -9.05 -1.72
C SER A 133 -4.35 -9.02 -0.21
N THR A 134 -5.60 -9.09 0.21
CA THR A 134 -5.98 -9.13 1.62
C THR A 134 -7.30 -9.87 1.81
N ALA A 135 -7.59 -10.24 3.05
CA ALA A 135 -8.71 -11.07 3.45
C ALA A 135 -9.46 -10.43 4.62
N SER A 136 -10.70 -10.85 4.84
CA SER A 136 -11.40 -10.66 6.11
C SER A 136 -11.80 -12.02 6.68
N ARG A 137 -11.70 -12.22 8.00
CA ARG A 137 -12.16 -13.45 8.69
C ARG A 137 -13.66 -13.47 8.96
N ILE A 138 -14.44 -12.84 8.09
CA ILE A 138 -15.87 -13.10 8.10
C ILE A 138 -16.06 -14.53 7.55
N THR A 139 -17.08 -15.23 8.04
CA THR A 139 -17.51 -16.51 7.46
C THR A 139 -18.85 -16.28 6.77
N PRO A 140 -18.99 -16.56 5.47
CA PRO A 140 -17.97 -17.08 4.53
C PRO A 140 -16.79 -16.12 4.27
N GLU A 141 -15.67 -16.67 3.79
CA GLU A 141 -14.41 -15.94 3.58
C GLU A 141 -14.59 -14.82 2.55
N GLN A 142 -13.94 -13.68 2.79
CA GLN A 142 -13.85 -12.59 1.82
C GLN A 142 -12.41 -12.27 1.51
N ASN A 143 -12.08 -12.19 0.22
CA ASN A 143 -10.76 -11.80 -0.25
C ASN A 143 -10.88 -10.70 -1.28
N ALA A 144 -9.93 -9.77 -1.27
CA ALA A 144 -9.83 -8.72 -2.26
C ALA A 144 -8.40 -8.63 -2.78
N THR A 145 -8.24 -8.57 -4.10
CA THR A 145 -6.93 -8.47 -4.76
C THR A 145 -6.95 -7.40 -5.83
N LEU A 146 -6.07 -6.41 -5.69
CA LEU A 146 -5.75 -5.44 -6.73
C LEU A 146 -4.48 -5.91 -7.46
N PHE A 147 -4.52 -5.93 -8.79
CA PHE A 147 -3.40 -6.39 -9.61
C PHE A 147 -3.20 -5.50 -10.84
N LEU A 148 -2.00 -4.93 -10.95
CA LEU A 148 -1.59 -4.04 -12.03
C LEU A 148 -0.44 -4.68 -12.81
N VAL A 149 -0.49 -4.59 -14.15
CA VAL A 149 0.58 -5.09 -15.03
C VAL A 149 0.93 -4.09 -16.12
N ASP A 150 2.20 -3.69 -16.18
CA ASP A 150 2.77 -2.96 -17.30
C ASP A 150 3.60 -3.91 -18.16
N ARG A 151 3.07 -4.25 -19.34
CA ARG A 151 3.75 -5.16 -20.28
C ARG A 151 4.96 -4.54 -20.96
N SER A 152 5.19 -3.24 -20.84
CA SER A 152 6.40 -2.59 -21.36
C SER A 152 7.61 -2.80 -20.47
N GLY A 153 7.41 -3.14 -19.19
CA GLY A 153 8.48 -3.32 -18.22
C GLY A 153 9.20 -2.01 -17.89
N THR A 154 8.47 -0.89 -17.86
CA THR A 154 9.04 0.42 -17.55
C THR A 154 8.43 1.07 -16.32
N ALA A 155 7.25 0.65 -15.88
CA ALA A 155 6.56 1.16 -14.70
C ALA A 155 7.44 1.25 -13.44
N PHE A 156 8.38 0.33 -13.26
CA PHE A 156 9.29 0.28 -12.12
C PHE A 156 10.75 0.19 -12.56
N ASP A 157 11.65 0.77 -11.75
CA ASP A 157 13.10 0.65 -11.89
C ASP A 157 13.72 -0.29 -10.83
N SER A 158 12.87 -0.84 -9.95
CA SER A 158 13.27 -1.80 -8.92
C SER A 158 12.05 -2.56 -8.38
N SER A 159 12.30 -3.66 -7.66
CA SER A 159 11.27 -4.47 -7.00
C SER A 159 10.91 -3.98 -5.58
N THR A 160 11.27 -2.75 -5.19
CA THR A 160 10.85 -2.16 -3.92
C THR A 160 9.39 -1.73 -3.94
N LEU A 161 8.73 -1.63 -2.78
CA LEU A 161 7.38 -1.08 -2.71
C LEU A 161 7.36 0.36 -3.26
N PRO A 162 6.52 0.65 -4.27
CA PRO A 162 6.52 1.95 -4.91
C PRO A 162 5.86 3.01 -4.02
N GLY A 163 6.49 4.18 -3.90
CA GLY A 163 5.90 5.35 -3.24
C GLY A 163 4.83 6.05 -4.09
N ASN A 164 4.84 5.81 -5.40
CA ASN A 164 3.90 6.38 -6.37
C ASN A 164 3.50 5.33 -7.41
N LEU A 165 2.19 5.21 -7.68
CA LEU A 165 1.61 4.36 -8.69
C LEU A 165 0.88 5.23 -9.71
N ASP A 166 1.38 5.26 -10.94
CA ASP A 166 0.70 5.91 -12.06
C ASP A 166 -0.10 4.88 -12.86
N LEU A 167 -1.42 4.89 -12.69
CA LEU A 167 -2.33 3.95 -13.34
C LEU A 167 -2.19 3.94 -14.87
N SER A 168 -1.78 5.06 -15.48
CA SER A 168 -1.65 5.18 -16.94
C SER A 168 -0.56 4.28 -17.52
N ARG A 169 0.45 3.90 -16.71
CA ARG A 169 1.55 3.02 -17.10
C ARG A 169 1.14 1.55 -17.18
N PHE A 170 0.06 1.16 -16.51
CA PHE A 170 -0.38 -0.22 -16.45
C PHE A 170 -1.39 -0.54 -17.54
N SER A 171 -1.12 -1.61 -18.28
CA SER A 171 -1.96 -2.13 -19.36
C SER A 171 -3.07 -3.08 -18.87
N GLN A 172 -2.86 -3.72 -17.71
CA GLN A 172 -3.86 -4.49 -16.99
C GLN A 172 -4.08 -3.86 -15.62
N ARG A 173 -5.35 -3.73 -15.23
CA ARG A 173 -5.79 -2.95 -14.07
C ARG A 173 -6.98 -3.67 -13.41
N THR A 174 -6.71 -4.74 -12.70
CA THR A 174 -7.78 -5.63 -12.23
C THR A 174 -7.98 -5.50 -10.73
N LEU A 175 -9.24 -5.49 -10.32
CA LEU A 175 -9.68 -5.73 -8.96
C LEU A 175 -10.48 -7.03 -8.96
N TYR A 176 -10.13 -7.93 -8.07
CA TYR A 176 -10.83 -9.18 -7.79
C TYR A 176 -11.43 -9.08 -6.39
N TYR A 177 -12.71 -9.38 -6.25
CA TYR A 177 -13.34 -9.61 -4.95
C TYR A 177 -13.95 -11.00 -4.92
N TYR A 178 -13.68 -11.74 -3.86
CA TYR A 178 -14.18 -13.09 -3.64
C TYR A 178 -15.00 -13.13 -2.36
N TYR A 179 -16.14 -13.80 -2.40
CA TYR A 179 -16.97 -14.11 -1.23
C TYR A 179 -17.48 -15.54 -1.33
N GLY A 180 -17.21 -16.38 -0.34
CA GLY A 180 -17.78 -17.73 -0.32
C GLY A 180 -16.99 -18.75 0.50
N ALA A 181 -17.40 -20.00 0.37
CA ALA A 181 -16.72 -21.16 0.91
C ALA A 181 -16.99 -22.38 0.02
N ASP A 182 -15.99 -23.24 -0.12
CA ASP A 182 -16.09 -24.52 -0.84
C ASP A 182 -16.64 -24.38 -2.29
N GLU A 183 -17.69 -25.12 -2.61
CA GLU A 183 -18.35 -25.15 -3.93
C GLU A 183 -19.39 -24.04 -4.13
N GLN A 184 -19.53 -23.13 -3.16
CA GLN A 184 -20.45 -22.00 -3.21
C GLN A 184 -19.68 -20.69 -3.00
N ALA A 185 -19.27 -20.10 -4.12
CA ALA A 185 -18.48 -18.89 -4.12
C ALA A 185 -18.89 -17.90 -5.20
N ILE A 186 -18.56 -16.65 -4.95
CA ILE A 186 -18.80 -15.53 -5.82
C ILE A 186 -17.45 -14.86 -6.07
N GLU A 187 -17.15 -14.59 -7.33
CA GLU A 187 -15.99 -13.81 -7.74
C GLU A 187 -16.47 -12.63 -8.59
N VAL A 188 -15.96 -11.45 -8.26
CA VAL A 188 -16.31 -10.21 -8.93
C VAL A 188 -15.03 -9.65 -9.55
N ASP A 189 -15.04 -9.56 -10.87
CA ASP A 189 -13.95 -8.97 -11.65
C ASP A 189 -14.30 -7.54 -12.00
N ALA A 190 -13.46 -6.60 -11.58
CA ALA A 190 -13.60 -5.19 -11.90
C ALA A 190 -12.33 -4.63 -12.55
N THR A 191 -12.49 -3.63 -13.41
CA THR A 191 -11.38 -2.89 -14.01
C THR A 191 -11.18 -1.58 -13.27
N ILE A 192 -9.97 -1.32 -12.77
CA ILE A 192 -9.64 -0.06 -12.07
C ILE A 192 -9.56 1.07 -13.10
N THR A 193 -10.39 2.08 -12.92
CA THR A 193 -10.57 3.22 -13.83
C THR A 193 -9.87 4.47 -13.35
N SER A 194 -9.68 4.63 -12.03
CA SER A 194 -8.87 5.71 -11.45
C SER A 194 -8.05 5.23 -10.25
N LEU A 195 -6.91 5.88 -10.03
CA LEU A 195 -6.05 5.69 -8.87
C LEU A 195 -5.47 7.07 -8.51
N GLN A 196 -5.75 7.54 -7.30
CA GLN A 196 -5.34 8.84 -6.82
C GLN A 196 -4.61 8.69 -5.49
N LEU A 197 -3.38 9.17 -5.43
CA LEU A 197 -2.66 9.28 -4.16
C LEU A 197 -3.38 10.31 -3.28
N ARG A 198 -4.00 9.87 -2.18
CA ARG A 198 -4.73 10.75 -1.24
C ARG A 198 -3.76 11.64 -0.49
N SER A 199 -2.74 11.01 0.06
CA SER A 199 -1.58 11.65 0.67
C SER A 199 -0.61 10.54 1.02
N ALA A 200 0.63 10.67 0.59
CA ALA A 200 1.71 10.07 1.34
C ALA A 200 1.89 10.98 2.55
N VAL A 201 1.70 10.46 3.77
CA VAL A 201 1.90 11.25 4.98
C VAL A 201 3.38 11.08 5.34
N PRO A 202 4.28 11.99 4.92
CA PRO A 202 5.63 11.98 5.48
C PRO A 202 5.43 12.18 6.97
N GLU A 203 5.91 11.26 7.82
CA GLU A 203 5.97 11.51 9.26
C GLU A 203 6.81 12.77 9.46
N PRO A 204 6.18 13.94 9.67
CA PRO A 204 6.86 15.19 9.42
C PRO A 204 7.59 15.53 10.69
N ASP A 205 8.91 15.63 10.63
CA ASP A 205 9.73 16.41 11.54
C ASP A 205 9.59 16.13 13.05
N THR A 206 8.81 15.14 13.48
CA THR A 206 8.43 14.97 14.88
C THR A 206 9.64 14.50 15.67
N TYR A 207 10.47 13.66 15.05
CA TYR A 207 11.77 13.28 15.58
C TYR A 207 12.76 14.45 15.60
N LEU A 208 12.76 15.33 14.59
CA LEU A 208 13.61 16.52 14.56
C LEU A 208 13.18 17.56 15.59
N MET A 209 11.88 17.75 15.80
CA MET A 209 11.29 18.61 16.81
C MET A 209 11.52 18.05 18.22
N MET A 210 11.40 16.73 18.40
CA MET A 210 11.72 16.07 19.66
C MET A 210 13.22 16.17 19.97
N ALA A 211 14.09 15.90 18.99
CA ALA A 211 15.54 16.04 19.14
C ALA A 211 15.95 17.51 19.38
N GLY A 212 15.34 18.45 18.66
CA GLY A 212 15.51 19.89 18.88
C GLY A 212 15.06 20.32 20.28
N GLY A 213 13.91 19.82 20.75
CA GLY A 213 13.39 20.05 22.09
C GLY A 213 14.31 19.49 23.19
N LEU A 214 14.79 18.26 23.03
CA LEU A 214 15.76 17.64 23.95
C LEU A 214 17.11 18.37 23.93
N GLY A 215 17.57 18.80 22.75
CA GLY A 215 18.79 19.59 22.59
C GLY A 215 18.71 20.93 23.33
N LEU A 216 17.58 21.65 23.20
CA LEU A 216 17.33 22.89 23.91
C LEU A 216 17.28 22.68 25.44
N LEU A 217 16.63 21.61 25.91
CA LEU A 217 16.59 21.27 27.34
C LEU A 217 17.98 20.96 27.91
N ALA A 218 18.80 20.19 27.18
CA ALA A 218 20.17 19.88 27.57
C ALA A 218 21.07 21.14 27.62
N TRP A 219 20.92 22.03 26.63
CA TRP A 219 21.65 23.30 26.59
C TRP A 219 21.29 24.21 27.77
N ARG A 220 19.99 24.35 28.07
CA ARG A 220 19.50 25.14 29.21
C ARG A 220 20.04 24.61 30.54
N ARG A 221 20.04 23.28 30.73
CA ARG A 221 20.58 22.64 31.96
C ARG A 221 22.07 22.92 32.16
N ARG A 222 22.87 22.88 31.08
CA ARG A 222 24.30 23.22 31.13
C ARG A 222 24.54 24.68 31.53
N HIS A 223 23.72 25.60 31.00
CA HIS A 223 23.84 27.02 31.36
C HIS A 223 23.50 27.28 32.83
N ALA A 224 22.45 26.66 33.38
CA ALA A 224 22.07 26.80 34.79
C ALA A 224 23.14 26.28 35.77
N LEU A 225 23.81 25.17 35.43
CA LEU A 225 24.89 24.61 36.26
C LEU A 225 26.12 25.53 36.29
N LYS A 226 26.48 26.16 35.16
CA LYS A 226 27.59 27.12 35.12
C LYS A 226 27.33 28.35 36.01
N GLN A 227 26.10 28.87 36.01
CA GLN A 227 25.74 30.02 36.85
C GLN A 227 25.82 29.72 38.35
N ARG A 228 25.48 28.49 38.78
CA ARG A 228 25.58 28.06 40.18
C ARG A 228 27.01 27.84 40.65
N ALA A 229 27.96 27.53 39.77
CA ALA A 229 29.36 27.32 40.14
C ALA A 229 30.14 28.63 40.34
N THR A 230 29.59 29.75 39.88
CA THR A 230 30.19 31.09 39.99
C THR A 230 29.56 31.97 41.06
N ALA A 231 28.56 31.47 41.79
CA ALA A 231 27.92 32.12 42.91
C ALA A 231 28.41 31.47 44.21
#